data_AF-A0A8S9PXT9-F1
#
_entry.id   AF-A0A8S9PXT9-F1
#
_cell.length_a   1.000
_cell.length_b   1.000
_cell.length_c   1.000
_cell.angle_alpha   90.00
_cell.angle_beta   90.00
_cell.angle_gamma   90.00
#
_symmetry.space_group_name_H-M   'P 1'
#
loop_
_entity.id
_entity.type
_entity.pdbx_description
1 polymer ?
#
loop_
_entity_poly.entity_id
_entity_poly.type
_entity_poly.pdbx_seq_one_letter_code
_entity_poly.pdbx_strand_id
1 'polypeptide(L)'
;MSENVQEDGECESCLLDGEGKGRSNGVGSVIKRDQYNLPSFQSKYEEAMFFVIKSYSEDDIHKSIKYNVWSSTLNGNKKLDSAYQESQKKVAENGGTCPVFLFFSVNASGQFCGVAEMTGRVDNEKSMEFWQQDKWTGYFPVKWHIIKDVPNPQLRHVILENNENKPVTNSRDTQEVRLQQGNEVLNIFKSYAAKTSILDDFDFYENRERVMVQKKLRFNPVLKKQEEDLVADIQTLEISDTVKEGNTDITGTLDSLK
;
A
#
# COMPACT_ATOMS: atom_id res chain seq x y z
N MET A 1 -37.03 -49.90 -13.15
CA MET A 1 -37.03 -49.84 -11.68
C MET A 1 -36.36 -48.51 -11.34
N SER A 2 -36.97 -47.33 -11.50
CA SER A 2 -38.34 -46.86 -11.22
C SER A 2 -38.71 -46.95 -9.74
N GLU A 3 -39.17 -45.81 -9.20
CA GLU A 3 -39.71 -45.47 -7.85
C GLU A 3 -38.67 -44.88 -6.87
N ASN A 4 -38.61 -43.55 -6.62
CA ASN A 4 -39.50 -42.63 -5.84
C ASN A 4 -39.66 -43.07 -4.37
N VAL A 5 -39.45 -42.24 -3.33
CA VAL A 5 -40.25 -41.09 -2.80
C VAL A 5 -39.37 -40.38 -1.72
N GLN A 6 -39.14 -39.04 -1.72
CA GLN A 6 -39.80 -37.95 -0.92
C GLN A 6 -39.85 -38.21 0.61
N GLU A 7 -39.37 -37.34 1.52
CA GLU A 7 -39.90 -36.06 2.04
C GLU A 7 -38.87 -35.49 3.05
N ASP A 8 -38.53 -34.21 3.00
CA ASP A 8 -38.97 -33.10 3.89
C ASP A 8 -38.08 -32.85 5.12
N GLY A 9 -37.74 -31.57 5.32
CA GLY A 9 -36.93 -31.11 6.45
C GLY A 9 -36.58 -29.63 6.35
N GLU A 10 -37.60 -28.77 6.29
CA GLU A 10 -37.48 -27.33 6.57
C GLU A 10 -36.97 -27.12 8.01
N CYS A 11 -36.05 -26.17 8.20
CA CYS A 11 -35.82 -25.55 9.51
C CYS A 11 -35.75 -24.04 9.31
N GLU A 12 -36.88 -23.41 9.63
CA GLU A 12 -37.06 -21.98 9.76
C GLU A 12 -36.65 -21.53 11.18
N SER A 13 -36.25 -20.27 11.27
CA SER A 13 -36.18 -19.43 12.48
C SER A 13 -34.95 -19.54 13.39
N CYS A 14 -34.17 -18.46 13.41
CA CYS A 14 -33.78 -17.73 14.61
C CYS A 14 -33.43 -16.30 14.20
N LEU A 15 -34.48 -15.51 13.91
CA LEU A 15 -34.43 -14.05 14.05
C LEU A 15 -34.31 -13.76 15.55
N LEU A 16 -33.23 -13.11 15.96
CA LEU A 16 -33.25 -12.25 17.14
C LEU A 16 -32.43 -11.00 16.86
N ASP A 17 -33.15 -9.90 16.94
CA ASP A 17 -32.68 -8.53 16.90
C ASP A 17 -31.64 -8.24 17.96
N GLY A 18 -30.71 -7.35 17.61
CA GLY A 18 -29.72 -6.80 18.51
C GLY A 18 -29.12 -5.54 17.92
N GLU A 19 -29.93 -4.47 17.87
CA GLU A 19 -29.45 -3.12 17.64
C GLU A 19 -28.35 -2.78 18.67
N GLY A 20 -27.12 -2.70 18.19
CA GLY A 20 -25.96 -2.23 18.93
C GLY A 20 -25.22 -1.20 18.08
N LYS A 21 -25.74 0.03 18.10
CA LYS A 21 -25.22 1.22 17.41
C LYS A 21 -23.85 1.62 17.98
N GLY A 22 -22.81 0.87 17.64
CA GLY A 22 -21.42 1.23 17.89
C GLY A 22 -20.87 1.96 16.67
N ARG A 23 -21.24 3.23 16.50
CA ARG A 23 -20.63 4.11 15.50
C ARG A 23 -19.22 4.44 15.99
N SER A 24 -18.28 3.49 15.85
CA SER A 24 -16.87 3.81 16.04
C SER A 24 -16.43 4.64 14.83
N ASN A 25 -16.37 5.95 15.01
CA ASN A 25 -15.56 6.81 14.15
C ASN A 25 -14.09 6.44 14.37
N GLY A 26 -13.68 5.28 13.86
CA GLY A 26 -12.30 5.00 13.53
C GLY A 26 -12.11 5.46 12.10
N VAL A 27 -11.14 6.33 11.86
CA VAL A 27 -10.68 6.67 10.51
C VAL A 27 -10.01 5.41 9.93
N GLY A 28 -10.82 4.42 9.54
CA GLY A 28 -10.41 3.36 8.65
C GLY A 28 -10.23 3.98 7.29
N SER A 29 -9.02 3.97 6.75
CA SER A 29 -8.79 4.38 5.37
C SER A 29 -9.60 3.43 4.48
N VAL A 30 -10.77 3.88 4.01
CA VAL A 30 -11.58 3.09 3.08
C VAL A 30 -10.84 3.10 1.75
N ILE A 31 -10.12 2.01 1.46
CA ILE A 31 -9.43 1.83 0.19
C ILE A 31 -10.46 1.88 -0.94
N LYS A 32 -10.29 2.85 -1.84
CA LYS A 32 -11.14 3.04 -3.01
C LYS A 32 -10.72 2.07 -4.11
N ARG A 33 -11.37 0.89 -4.15
CA ARG A 33 -11.05 -0.20 -5.09
C ARG A 33 -11.11 0.21 -6.56
N ASP A 34 -11.93 1.20 -6.89
CA ASP A 34 -12.12 1.76 -8.23
C ASP A 34 -10.91 2.55 -8.76
N GLN A 35 -9.90 2.82 -7.92
CA GLN A 35 -8.67 3.50 -8.32
C GLN A 35 -7.61 2.58 -8.92
N TYR A 36 -7.79 1.26 -8.80
CA TYR A 36 -6.82 0.26 -9.25
C TYR A 36 -7.36 -0.56 -10.41
N ASN A 37 -6.48 -1.29 -11.09
CA ASN A 37 -6.83 -2.19 -12.20
C ASN A 37 -7.56 -1.46 -13.35
N LEU A 38 -7.24 -0.17 -13.55
CA LEU A 38 -7.93 0.69 -14.51
C LEU A 38 -7.71 0.19 -15.95
N PRO A 39 -8.77 0.05 -16.78
CA PRO A 39 -8.62 -0.35 -18.19
C PRO A 39 -7.75 0.61 -19.02
N SER A 40 -7.75 1.89 -18.63
CA SER A 40 -6.95 2.96 -19.25
C SER A 40 -5.46 2.88 -18.91
N PHE A 41 -5.05 2.11 -17.91
CA PHE A 41 -3.64 1.92 -17.58
C PHE A 41 -2.91 1.23 -18.75
N GLN A 42 -1.89 1.88 -19.31
CA GLN A 42 -1.14 1.36 -20.45
C GLN A 42 -0.18 0.25 -20.02
N SER A 43 0.04 -0.73 -20.89
CA SER A 43 0.93 -1.88 -20.64
C SER A 43 2.12 -1.96 -21.60
N LYS A 44 2.28 -0.96 -22.48
CA LYS A 44 3.34 -0.90 -23.48
C LYS A 44 4.02 0.46 -23.39
N TYR A 45 5.32 0.43 -23.12
CA TYR A 45 6.17 1.59 -22.97
C TYR A 45 7.36 1.51 -23.95
N GLU A 46 7.73 2.65 -24.52
CA GLU A 46 8.96 2.79 -25.32
C GLU A 46 10.18 2.94 -24.41
N GLU A 47 10.02 3.64 -23.29
CA GLU A 47 11.02 3.79 -22.23
C GLU A 47 10.36 3.51 -20.89
N ALA A 48 10.90 2.56 -20.14
CA ALA A 48 10.52 2.24 -18.77
C ALA A 48 11.59 1.35 -18.14
N MET A 49 11.70 1.38 -16.81
CA MET A 49 12.54 0.47 -16.05
C MET A 49 11.66 -0.44 -15.20
N PHE A 50 12.04 -1.70 -15.06
CA PHE A 50 11.23 -2.70 -14.37
C PHE A 50 12.05 -3.48 -13.37
N PHE A 51 11.48 -3.70 -12.19
CA PHE A 51 12.09 -4.50 -11.15
C PHE A 51 11.09 -5.46 -10.53
N VAL A 52 11.53 -6.67 -10.21
CA VAL A 52 10.77 -7.58 -9.33
C VAL A 52 11.04 -7.20 -7.88
N ILE A 53 9.98 -7.08 -7.08
CA ILE A 53 10.03 -6.86 -5.64
C ILE A 53 9.54 -8.10 -4.92
N LYS A 54 10.34 -8.60 -3.97
CA LYS A 54 10.04 -9.80 -3.19
C LYS A 54 9.76 -9.43 -1.74
N SER A 55 8.49 -9.41 -1.38
CA SER A 55 8.08 -9.20 0.02
C SER A 55 8.22 -10.48 0.83
N TYR A 56 8.56 -10.33 2.12
CA TYR A 56 8.52 -11.43 3.08
C TYR A 56 7.12 -11.70 3.62
N SER A 57 6.22 -10.70 3.55
CA SER A 57 4.88 -10.80 4.13
C SER A 57 3.82 -10.07 3.32
N GLU A 58 2.59 -10.57 3.38
CA GLU A 58 1.42 -9.85 2.88
C GLU A 58 1.08 -8.62 3.74
N ASP A 59 1.41 -8.64 5.05
CA ASP A 59 1.26 -7.49 5.93
C ASP A 59 2.01 -6.25 5.39
N ASP A 60 3.21 -6.43 4.82
CA ASP A 60 3.98 -5.33 4.24
C ASP A 60 3.42 -4.87 2.88
N ILE A 61 2.84 -5.78 2.08
CA ILE A 61 2.11 -5.41 0.86
C ILE A 61 0.89 -4.54 1.20
N HIS A 62 0.10 -4.97 2.19
CA HIS A 62 -1.04 -4.21 2.70
C HIS A 62 -0.61 -2.79 3.11
N LYS A 63 0.43 -2.65 3.94
CA LYS A 63 0.94 -1.35 4.38
C LYS A 63 1.46 -0.50 3.22
N SER A 64 2.08 -1.13 2.22
CA SER A 64 2.52 -0.43 1.02
C SER A 64 1.36 0.18 0.24
N ILE A 65 0.26 -0.56 0.09
CA ILE A 65 -0.96 -0.08 -0.57
C ILE A 65 -1.59 1.03 0.26
N LYS A 66 -1.70 0.84 1.57
CA LYS A 66 -2.31 1.79 2.50
C LYS A 66 -1.58 3.13 2.55
N TYR A 67 -0.25 3.09 2.64
CA TYR A 67 0.59 4.28 2.89
C TYR A 67 1.30 4.78 1.63
N ASN A 68 1.15 4.12 0.48
CA ASN A 68 1.81 4.48 -0.79
C ASN A 68 3.33 4.60 -0.67
N VAL A 69 3.95 3.68 0.07
CA VAL A 69 5.41 3.62 0.24
C VAL A 69 5.92 2.20 0.15
N TRP A 70 7.20 2.05 -0.15
CA TRP A 70 7.91 0.78 -0.06
C TRP A 70 9.30 0.97 0.54
N SER A 71 9.83 -0.11 1.09
CA SER A 71 11.24 -0.22 1.46
C SER A 71 11.74 -1.61 1.10
N SER A 72 12.94 -1.68 0.53
CA SER A 72 13.67 -2.91 0.24
C SER A 72 14.89 -3.02 1.18
N THR A 73 15.76 -3.98 0.93
CA THR A 73 17.06 -4.08 1.62
C THR A 73 17.91 -2.85 1.34
N LEU A 74 18.94 -2.56 2.16
CA LEU A 74 19.85 -1.43 1.91
C LEU A 74 20.43 -1.42 0.48
N ASN A 75 20.82 -2.59 -0.03
CA ASN A 75 21.32 -2.71 -1.41
C ASN A 75 20.20 -2.55 -2.44
N GLY A 76 19.02 -3.08 -2.17
CA GLY A 76 17.85 -2.92 -3.03
C GLY A 76 17.42 -1.45 -3.14
N ASN A 77 17.34 -0.74 -2.02
CA ASN A 77 17.05 0.69 -1.95
C ASN A 77 18.09 1.51 -2.75
N LYS A 78 19.39 1.25 -2.58
CA LYS A 78 20.43 1.91 -3.40
C LYS A 78 20.25 1.66 -4.90
N LYS A 79 19.91 0.43 -5.28
CA LYS A 79 19.69 0.05 -6.69
C LYS A 79 18.47 0.76 -7.28
N LEU A 80 17.35 0.77 -6.55
CA LEU A 80 16.11 1.41 -6.98
C LEU A 80 16.25 2.94 -7.02
N ASP A 81 16.93 3.57 -6.05
CA ASP A 81 17.22 5.01 -6.09
C ASP A 81 18.07 5.38 -7.30
N SER A 82 19.08 4.55 -7.63
CA SER A 82 19.93 4.76 -8.80
C SER A 82 19.13 4.66 -10.10
N ALA A 83 18.25 3.66 -10.22
CA ALA A 83 17.37 3.49 -11.36
C ALA A 83 16.39 4.67 -11.52
N TYR A 84 15.79 5.13 -10.42
CA TYR A 84 14.91 6.29 -10.43
C TYR A 84 15.64 7.56 -10.89
N GLN A 85 16.85 7.81 -10.35
CA GLN A 85 17.66 8.96 -10.79
C GLN A 85 18.03 8.88 -12.28
N GLU A 86 18.39 7.70 -12.78
CA GLU A 86 18.66 7.49 -14.20
C GLU A 86 17.40 7.73 -15.04
N SER A 87 16.23 7.29 -14.59
CA SER A 87 14.97 7.52 -15.30
C SER A 87 14.64 9.01 -15.38
N GLN A 88 14.86 9.77 -14.30
CA GLN A 88 14.71 11.23 -14.29
C GLN A 88 15.70 11.91 -15.23
N LYS A 89 16.95 11.44 -15.27
CA LYS A 89 17.97 11.95 -16.19
C LYS A 89 17.57 11.73 -17.65
N LYS A 90 17.09 10.53 -18.01
CA LYS A 90 16.59 10.23 -19.36
C LYS A 90 15.44 11.16 -19.76
N VAL A 91 14.50 11.42 -18.84
CA VAL A 91 13.40 12.36 -19.07
C VAL A 91 13.91 13.78 -19.29
N ALA A 92 14.92 14.22 -18.53
CA ALA A 92 15.51 15.55 -18.67
C ALA A 92 16.30 15.72 -19.99
N GLU A 93 16.98 14.67 -20.46
CA GLU A 93 17.81 14.71 -21.67
C GLU A 93 17.01 14.52 -22.97
N ASN A 94 16.09 13.56 -22.98
CA ASN A 94 15.38 13.13 -24.19
C ASN A 94 13.93 13.65 -24.27
N GLY A 95 13.43 14.26 -23.21
CA GLY A 95 12.00 14.54 -23.05
C GLY A 95 11.17 13.25 -22.84
N GLY A 96 9.85 13.39 -22.69
CA GLY A 96 8.93 12.26 -22.56
C GLY A 96 8.79 11.71 -21.13
N THR A 97 8.58 10.40 -21.00
CA THR A 97 8.41 9.71 -19.70
C THR A 97 9.27 8.44 -19.64
N CYS A 98 9.79 8.13 -18.45
CA CYS A 98 10.53 6.89 -18.18
C CYS A 98 10.14 6.39 -16.78
N PRO A 99 8.96 5.78 -16.64
CA PRO A 99 8.47 5.29 -15.35
C PRO A 99 9.32 4.11 -14.85
N VAL A 100 9.40 3.97 -13.54
CA VAL A 100 10.04 2.83 -12.86
C VAL A 100 8.95 1.96 -12.24
N PHE A 101 8.69 0.80 -12.84
CA PHE A 101 7.67 -0.14 -12.38
C PHE A 101 8.25 -1.25 -11.53
N LEU A 102 7.44 -1.67 -10.56
CA LEU A 102 7.76 -2.66 -9.55
C LEU A 102 6.71 -3.78 -9.60
N PHE A 103 7.16 -5.00 -9.87
CA PHE A 103 6.32 -6.21 -9.88
C PHE A 103 6.41 -6.91 -8.54
N PHE A 104 5.35 -6.84 -7.74
CA PHE A 104 5.33 -7.38 -6.38
C PHE A 104 4.96 -8.86 -6.35
N SER A 105 5.73 -9.64 -5.60
CA SER A 105 5.43 -11.03 -5.28
C SER A 105 5.86 -11.33 -3.85
N VAL A 106 4.97 -11.98 -3.08
CA VAL A 106 5.30 -12.46 -1.74
C VAL A 106 6.06 -13.77 -1.85
N ASN A 107 7.14 -13.92 -1.07
CA ASN A 107 7.94 -15.13 -1.07
C ASN A 107 7.09 -16.37 -0.76
N ALA A 108 7.31 -17.43 -1.54
CA ALA A 108 6.58 -18.70 -1.46
C ALA A 108 5.06 -18.66 -1.75
N SER A 109 4.49 -17.51 -2.16
CA SER A 109 3.06 -17.42 -2.54
C SER A 109 2.71 -18.14 -3.84
N GLY A 110 3.69 -18.37 -4.73
CA GLY A 110 3.46 -18.95 -6.05
C GLY A 110 2.78 -18.00 -7.05
N GLN A 111 2.69 -16.71 -6.74
CA GLN A 111 2.05 -15.70 -7.57
C GLN A 111 2.72 -14.32 -7.45
N PHE A 112 2.41 -13.43 -8.38
CA PHE A 112 2.62 -12.00 -8.21
C PHE A 112 1.29 -11.35 -7.79
N CYS A 113 1.33 -10.33 -6.92
CA CYS A 113 0.14 -9.72 -6.32
C CYS A 113 -0.17 -8.31 -6.82
N GLY A 114 0.72 -7.68 -7.59
CA GLY A 114 0.41 -6.40 -8.20
C GLY A 114 1.60 -5.67 -8.82
N VAL A 115 1.30 -4.46 -9.29
CA VAL A 115 2.23 -3.55 -9.96
C VAL A 115 2.09 -2.16 -9.35
N ALA A 116 3.22 -1.58 -8.94
CA ALA A 116 3.31 -0.19 -8.53
C ALA A 116 4.39 0.55 -9.34
N GLU A 117 4.30 1.87 -9.34
CA GLU A 117 5.29 2.78 -9.90
C GLU A 117 6.05 3.45 -8.75
N MET A 118 7.38 3.50 -8.81
CA MET A 118 8.19 4.31 -7.91
C MET A 118 8.07 5.78 -8.35
N THR A 119 7.58 6.64 -7.46
CA THR A 119 7.23 8.04 -7.77
C THR A 119 8.16 9.07 -7.13
N GLY A 120 9.24 8.61 -6.50
CA GLY A 120 10.18 9.47 -5.81
C GLY A 120 11.42 8.72 -5.34
N ARG A 121 12.40 9.49 -4.89
CA ARG A 121 13.69 8.99 -4.39
C ARG A 121 13.56 8.24 -3.07
N VAL A 122 14.59 7.47 -2.75
CA VAL A 122 14.74 6.86 -1.43
C VAL A 122 15.18 7.90 -0.42
N ASP A 123 14.38 8.07 0.63
CA ASP A 123 14.79 8.72 1.87
C ASP A 123 15.48 7.67 2.74
N ASN A 124 16.78 7.85 3.02
CA ASN A 124 17.56 6.93 3.86
C ASN A 124 17.65 7.39 5.32
N GLU A 125 17.19 8.60 5.63
CA GLU A 125 17.29 9.20 6.97
C GLU A 125 16.10 8.80 7.83
N LYS A 126 14.94 8.59 7.20
CA LYS A 126 13.71 8.20 7.89
C LYS A 126 13.41 6.72 7.68
N SER A 127 13.08 6.03 8.77
CA SER A 127 12.59 4.65 8.72
C SER A 127 11.13 4.62 9.17
N MET A 128 10.34 3.74 8.58
CA MET A 128 8.94 3.56 8.95
C MET A 128 8.84 2.42 9.99
N GLU A 129 8.26 2.70 11.15
CA GLU A 129 8.20 1.74 12.26
C GLU A 129 7.10 0.67 12.11
N PHE A 130 6.29 0.77 11.05
CA PHE A 130 5.17 -0.13 10.82
C PHE A 130 5.54 -1.40 10.04
N TRP A 131 6.73 -1.50 9.46
CA TRP A 131 7.13 -2.71 8.75
C TRP A 131 7.17 -3.93 9.68
N GLN A 132 6.93 -5.13 9.13
CA GLN A 132 6.91 -6.35 9.96
C GLN A 132 8.28 -6.64 10.61
N GLN A 133 9.38 -6.26 9.94
CA GLN A 133 10.72 -6.37 10.50
C GLN A 133 11.29 -4.98 10.76
N ASP A 134 11.83 -4.74 11.95
CA ASP A 134 12.46 -3.46 12.32
C ASP A 134 13.83 -3.23 11.64
N LYS A 135 14.15 -4.01 10.59
CA LYS A 135 15.42 -3.98 9.86
C LYS A 135 15.37 -3.13 8.59
N TRP A 136 14.18 -2.73 8.16
CA TRP A 136 14.01 -1.95 6.94
C TRP A 136 14.30 -0.48 7.22
N THR A 137 15.46 -0.01 6.75
CA THR A 137 15.86 1.39 6.85
C THR A 137 15.63 2.11 5.53
N GLY A 138 15.11 3.33 5.64
CA GLY A 138 14.70 4.13 4.50
C GLY A 138 13.37 3.69 3.90
N TYR A 139 12.79 4.55 3.05
CA TYR A 139 11.61 4.24 2.24
C TYR A 139 11.57 5.12 1.01
N PHE A 140 10.70 4.79 0.05
CA PHE A 140 10.40 5.62 -1.10
C PHE A 140 8.91 5.55 -1.43
N PRO A 141 8.33 6.62 -2.03
CA PRO A 141 6.93 6.63 -2.38
C PRO A 141 6.67 5.76 -3.61
N VAL A 142 5.52 5.09 -3.60
CA VAL A 142 5.02 4.27 -4.71
C VAL A 142 3.56 4.58 -5.00
N LYS A 143 3.15 4.41 -6.26
CA LYS A 143 1.75 4.46 -6.67
C LYS A 143 1.33 3.10 -7.21
N TRP A 144 0.39 2.45 -6.53
CA TRP A 144 -0.18 1.19 -7.00
C TRP A 144 -1.12 1.42 -8.17
N HIS A 145 -0.91 0.67 -9.26
CA HIS A 145 -1.75 0.73 -10.47
C HIS A 145 -2.58 -0.53 -10.64
N ILE A 146 -2.00 -1.69 -10.34
CA ILE A 146 -2.64 -3.01 -10.47
C ILE A 146 -2.51 -3.73 -9.13
N ILE A 147 -3.64 -4.18 -8.58
CA ILE A 147 -3.70 -4.97 -7.35
C ILE A 147 -4.59 -6.18 -7.65
N LYS A 148 -3.94 -7.30 -7.98
CA LYS A 148 -4.58 -8.59 -8.26
C LYS A 148 -3.57 -9.70 -8.34
N ASP A 149 -4.02 -10.91 -8.02
CA ASP A 149 -3.16 -12.09 -8.01
C ASP A 149 -3.03 -12.68 -9.41
N VAL A 150 -1.79 -12.81 -9.89
CA VAL A 150 -1.42 -13.47 -11.15
C VAL A 150 -0.53 -14.68 -10.83
N PRO A 151 -1.05 -15.92 -11.01
CA PRO A 151 -0.30 -17.14 -10.72
C PRO A 151 0.97 -17.27 -11.56
N ASN A 152 2.06 -17.79 -10.97
CA ASN A 152 3.34 -18.00 -11.66
C ASN A 152 3.23 -18.77 -12.99
N PRO A 153 2.35 -19.77 -13.18
CA PRO A 153 2.18 -20.41 -14.48
C PRO A 153 1.85 -19.46 -15.63
N GLN A 154 1.23 -18.31 -15.35
CA GLN A 154 0.94 -17.27 -16.35
C GLN A 154 2.18 -16.46 -16.74
N LEU A 155 3.24 -16.46 -15.92
CA LEU A 155 4.43 -15.62 -16.10
C LEU A 155 5.71 -16.43 -16.37
N ARG A 156 5.72 -17.73 -16.06
CA ARG A 156 6.92 -18.59 -16.12
C ARG A 156 7.57 -18.73 -17.51
N HIS A 157 6.86 -18.35 -18.57
CA HIS A 157 7.38 -18.36 -19.94
C HIS A 157 8.23 -17.12 -20.26
N VAL A 158 8.12 -16.06 -19.46
CA VAL A 158 8.95 -14.85 -19.61
C VAL A 158 10.34 -15.15 -19.05
N ILE A 159 11.33 -15.27 -19.93
CA ILE A 159 12.71 -15.62 -19.60
C ILE A 159 13.58 -14.37 -19.50
N LEU A 160 14.40 -14.29 -18.45
CA LEU A 160 15.29 -13.16 -18.18
C LEU A 160 16.74 -13.51 -18.55
N GLU A 161 17.21 -13.00 -19.69
CA GLU A 161 18.59 -13.19 -20.15
C GLU A 161 19.64 -12.66 -19.16
N ASN A 162 19.31 -11.55 -18.49
CA ASN A 162 20.15 -10.92 -17.45
C ASN A 162 20.05 -11.61 -16.08
N ASN A 163 19.41 -12.78 -16.00
CA ASN A 163 19.28 -13.59 -14.79
C ASN A 163 19.47 -15.09 -15.12
N GLU A 164 20.56 -15.43 -15.81
CA GLU A 164 20.92 -16.81 -16.15
C GLU A 164 19.84 -17.55 -16.95
N ASN A 165 19.07 -16.84 -17.78
CA ASN A 165 17.91 -17.37 -18.51
C ASN A 165 16.87 -18.06 -17.61
N LYS A 166 16.75 -17.63 -16.35
CA LYS A 166 15.71 -18.10 -15.45
C LYS A 166 14.38 -17.41 -15.77
N PRO A 167 13.23 -18.07 -15.52
CA PRO A 167 11.93 -17.43 -15.57
C PRO A 167 11.85 -16.21 -14.65
N VAL A 168 11.06 -15.19 -15.02
CA VAL A 168 10.80 -14.01 -14.17
C VAL A 168 10.26 -14.38 -12.78
N THR A 169 9.53 -15.50 -12.68
CA THR A 169 9.01 -16.05 -11.42
C THR A 169 10.07 -16.51 -10.44
N ASN A 170 11.31 -16.73 -10.91
CA ASN A 170 12.45 -17.17 -10.10
C ASN A 170 13.35 -16.01 -9.69
N SER A 171 12.90 -14.77 -9.93
CA SER A 171 13.63 -13.55 -9.58
C SER A 171 13.78 -13.37 -8.07
N ARG A 172 14.95 -12.82 -7.69
CA ARG A 172 15.21 -12.31 -6.35
C ARG A 172 14.71 -10.88 -6.21
N ASP A 173 14.71 -10.37 -4.98
CA ASP A 173 14.35 -8.98 -4.71
C ASP A 173 15.23 -8.01 -5.53
N THR A 174 14.60 -7.00 -6.11
CA THR A 174 15.21 -5.99 -7.01
C THR A 174 15.87 -6.54 -8.27
N GLN A 175 15.49 -7.73 -8.74
CA GLN A 175 15.90 -8.23 -10.05
C GLN A 175 15.38 -7.28 -11.13
N GLU A 176 16.28 -6.81 -11.99
CA GLU A 176 15.91 -5.96 -13.12
C GLU A 176 15.29 -6.81 -14.23
N VAL A 177 14.22 -6.31 -14.84
CA VAL A 177 13.56 -6.90 -16.01
C VAL A 177 13.74 -5.93 -17.18
N ARG A 178 14.32 -6.40 -18.28
CA ARG A 178 14.53 -5.55 -19.47
C ARG A 178 13.19 -5.14 -20.08
N LEU A 179 13.18 -4.03 -20.80
CA LEU A 179 11.98 -3.37 -21.35
C LEU A 179 11.03 -4.33 -22.08
N GLN A 180 11.53 -5.22 -22.93
CA GLN A 180 10.70 -6.16 -23.69
C GLN A 180 9.94 -7.12 -22.76
N GLN A 181 10.66 -7.81 -21.87
CA GLN A 181 10.06 -8.70 -20.88
C GLN A 181 9.17 -7.94 -19.88
N GLY A 182 9.53 -6.70 -19.52
CA GLY A 182 8.76 -5.87 -18.60
C GLY A 182 7.39 -5.49 -19.18
N ASN A 183 7.36 -5.09 -20.45
CA ASN A 183 6.11 -4.85 -21.19
C ASN A 183 5.26 -6.13 -21.32
N GLU A 184 5.90 -7.29 -21.54
CA GLU A 184 5.19 -8.58 -21.59
C GLU A 184 4.53 -8.90 -20.25
N VAL A 185 5.26 -8.79 -19.13
CA VAL A 185 4.72 -8.99 -17.77
C VAL A 185 3.59 -8.01 -17.48
N LEU A 186 3.76 -6.72 -17.79
CA LEU A 186 2.69 -5.71 -17.65
C LEU A 186 1.44 -6.09 -18.44
N ASN A 187 1.61 -6.58 -19.67
CA ASN A 187 0.49 -6.96 -20.52
C ASN A 187 -0.25 -8.20 -19.99
N ILE A 188 0.48 -9.18 -19.46
CA ILE A 188 -0.09 -10.35 -18.78
C ILE A 188 -0.89 -9.88 -17.56
N PHE A 189 -0.32 -9.00 -16.73
CA PHE A 189 -1.04 -8.39 -15.63
C PHE A 189 -2.31 -7.70 -16.12
N LYS A 190 -2.24 -6.80 -17.11
CA LYS A 190 -3.41 -6.08 -17.62
C LYS A 190 -4.51 -7.04 -18.09
N SER A 191 -4.15 -8.07 -18.84
CA SER A 191 -5.10 -8.98 -19.52
C SER A 191 -5.66 -10.07 -18.62
N TYR A 192 -4.97 -10.42 -17.53
CA TYR A 192 -5.39 -11.52 -16.65
C TYR A 192 -6.66 -11.15 -15.87
N ALA A 193 -7.71 -11.97 -16.03
CA ALA A 193 -8.95 -11.88 -15.26
C ALA A 193 -8.76 -12.59 -13.90
N ALA A 194 -8.23 -11.85 -12.92
CA ALA A 194 -7.99 -12.37 -11.59
C ALA A 194 -9.28 -12.65 -10.83
N LYS A 195 -9.22 -13.64 -9.95
CA LYS A 195 -10.32 -14.05 -9.06
C LYS A 195 -10.11 -13.59 -7.62
N THR A 196 -8.87 -13.25 -7.26
CA THR A 196 -8.47 -12.90 -5.90
C THR A 196 -7.48 -11.74 -5.92
N SER A 197 -7.44 -11.01 -4.82
CA SER A 197 -6.43 -10.01 -4.51
C SER A 197 -6.33 -9.80 -3.01
N ILE A 198 -5.25 -9.19 -2.54
CA ILE A 198 -5.13 -8.74 -1.14
C ILE A 198 -6.26 -7.78 -0.70
N LEU A 199 -6.96 -7.14 -1.65
CA LEU A 199 -8.09 -6.27 -1.34
C LEU A 199 -9.30 -7.04 -0.79
N ASP A 200 -9.38 -8.36 -1.02
CA ASP A 200 -10.44 -9.22 -0.49
C ASP A 200 -10.27 -9.43 1.02
N ASP A 201 -9.02 -9.46 1.49
CA ASP A 201 -8.64 -9.67 2.90
C ASP A 201 -8.13 -8.38 3.58
N PHE A 202 -8.43 -7.20 3.02
CA PHE A 202 -7.82 -5.94 3.48
C PHE A 202 -8.15 -5.64 4.96
N ASP A 203 -9.40 -5.87 5.38
CA ASP A 203 -9.84 -5.65 6.77
C ASP A 203 -9.14 -6.57 7.77
N PHE A 204 -8.77 -7.78 7.35
CA PHE A 204 -7.98 -8.70 8.17
C PHE A 204 -6.59 -8.12 8.45
N TYR A 205 -5.93 -7.56 7.43
CA TYR A 205 -4.62 -6.93 7.58
C TYR A 205 -4.68 -5.61 8.35
N GLU A 206 -5.73 -4.80 8.16
CA GLU A 206 -6.00 -3.60 8.96
C GLU A 206 -6.10 -3.93 10.46
N ASN A 207 -6.85 -4.99 10.80
CA ASN A 207 -6.99 -5.41 12.18
C ASN A 207 -5.68 -5.96 12.76
N ARG A 208 -4.92 -6.73 11.97
CA ARG A 208 -3.60 -7.24 12.38
C ARG A 208 -2.61 -6.11 12.65
N GLU A 209 -2.57 -5.08 11.79
CA GLU A 209 -1.75 -3.89 12.00
C GLU A 209 -2.12 -3.20 13.31
N ARG A 210 -3.41 -2.93 13.54
CA ARG A 210 -3.90 -2.30 14.77
C ARG A 210 -3.46 -3.04 16.03
N VAL A 211 -3.57 -4.37 16.03
CA VAL A 211 -3.13 -5.21 17.15
C VAL A 211 -1.62 -5.17 17.35
N MET A 212 -0.83 -5.15 16.26
CA MET A 212 0.63 -5.05 16.34
C MET A 212 1.09 -3.70 16.91
N VAL A 213 0.48 -2.60 16.46
CA VAL A 213 0.77 -1.25 16.97
C VAL A 213 0.43 -1.15 18.46
N GLN A 214 -0.76 -1.60 18.87
CA GLN A 214 -1.15 -1.61 20.28
C GLN A 214 -0.20 -2.44 21.16
N LYS A 215 0.31 -3.57 20.65
CA LYS A 215 1.34 -4.34 21.36
C LYS A 215 2.65 -3.56 21.46
N LYS A 216 3.15 -2.94 20.38
CA LYS A 216 4.38 -2.12 20.42
C LYS A 216 4.25 -1.00 21.47
N LEU A 217 3.12 -0.30 21.53
CA LEU A 217 2.86 0.76 22.52
C LEU A 217 2.80 0.25 23.97
N ARG A 218 2.27 -0.97 24.20
CA ARG A 218 2.24 -1.58 25.54
C ARG A 218 3.62 -2.01 26.03
N PHE A 219 4.50 -2.44 25.13
CA PHE A 219 5.81 -2.99 25.47
C PHE A 219 6.98 -2.00 25.31
N ASN A 220 6.74 -0.82 24.73
CA ASN A 220 7.73 0.26 24.63
C ASN A 220 7.18 1.56 25.26
N PRO A 221 7.48 1.83 26.55
CA PRO A 221 6.97 3.00 27.28
C PRO A 221 7.40 4.34 26.66
N VAL A 222 8.47 4.35 25.87
CA VAL A 222 9.01 5.56 25.22
C VAL A 222 8.10 6.03 24.08
N LEU A 223 7.58 5.10 23.27
CA LEU A 223 6.64 5.43 22.18
C LEU A 223 5.28 5.88 22.73
N LYS A 224 4.84 5.27 23.83
CA LYS A 224 3.61 5.69 24.52
C LYS A 224 3.70 7.14 25.01
N LYS A 225 4.85 7.52 25.56
CA LYS A 225 5.10 8.90 26.00
C LYS A 225 5.15 9.88 24.82
N GLN A 226 5.76 9.50 23.69
CA GLN A 226 5.80 10.34 22.49
C GLN A 226 4.42 10.60 21.87
N GLU A 227 3.51 9.61 21.89
CA GLU A 227 2.12 9.80 21.46
C GLU A 227 1.35 10.71 22.45
N GLU A 228 1.49 10.48 23.75
CA GLU A 228 0.87 11.33 24.79
C GLU A 228 1.37 12.78 24.70
N ASP A 229 2.66 12.99 24.47
CA ASP A 229 3.28 14.31 24.26
C ASP A 229 2.74 14.97 22.97
N LEU A 230 2.64 14.22 21.85
CA LEU A 230 2.11 14.75 20.58
C LEU A 230 0.62 15.11 20.65
N VAL A 231 -0.18 14.32 21.37
CA VAL A 231 -1.61 14.59 21.60
C VAL A 231 -1.78 15.82 22.50
N ALA A 232 -0.94 15.98 23.52
CA ALA A 232 -0.92 17.17 24.37
C ALA A 232 -0.52 18.44 23.59
N ASP A 233 0.45 18.33 22.69
CA ASP A 233 0.88 19.43 21.81
C ASP A 233 -0.23 19.85 20.83
N ILE A 234 -0.95 18.89 20.23
CA ILE A 234 -2.11 19.18 19.37
C ILE A 234 -3.23 19.87 20.16
N GLN A 235 -3.54 19.37 21.35
CA GLN A 235 -4.59 19.97 22.20
C GLN A 235 -4.23 21.38 22.66
N THR A 236 -2.95 21.66 22.97
CA THR A 236 -2.52 23.00 23.37
C THR A 236 -2.54 23.99 22.21
N LEU A 237 -2.26 23.55 20.99
CA LEU A 237 -2.41 24.37 19.78
C LEU A 237 -3.89 24.73 19.51
N GLU A 238 -4.81 23.76 19.61
CA GLU A 238 -6.27 23.99 19.44
C GLU A 238 -6.86 24.94 20.51
N ILE A 239 -6.36 24.87 21.75
CA ILE A 239 -6.75 25.79 22.83
C ILE A 239 -6.24 27.21 22.55
N SER A 240 -5.06 27.35 21.94
CA SER A 240 -4.48 28.67 21.64
C SER A 240 -5.20 29.41 20.50
N ASP A 241 -5.79 28.67 19.55
CA ASP A 241 -6.56 29.23 18.45
C ASP A 241 -7.98 29.63 18.87
N THR A 242 -8.59 28.89 19.80
CA THR A 242 -9.93 29.23 20.36
C THR A 242 -9.91 30.46 21.28
N VAL A 243 -8.77 30.76 21.94
CA VAL A 243 -8.64 31.97 22.79
C VAL A 243 -8.52 33.26 21.96
N LYS A 244 -8.06 33.19 20.70
CA LYS A 244 -7.93 34.38 19.84
C LYS A 244 -9.24 34.85 19.19
N GLU A 245 -10.24 33.97 19.08
CA GLU A 245 -11.55 34.31 18.48
C GLU A 245 -12.58 34.83 19.49
N GLY A 246 -12.28 34.84 20.80
CA GLY A 246 -13.27 35.11 21.86
C GLY A 246 -13.42 36.55 22.35
N ASN A 247 -12.72 37.55 21.78
CA ASN A 247 -12.72 38.90 22.37
C ASN A 247 -13.10 40.01 21.36
N THR A 248 -14.37 40.07 20.98
CA THR A 248 -15.00 41.27 20.39
C THR A 248 -16.33 41.58 21.06
N ASP A 249 -16.33 42.74 21.72
CA ASP A 249 -17.42 43.69 22.05
C ASP A 249 -18.68 43.25 22.80
N ILE A 250 -18.93 43.93 23.93
CA ILE A 250 -20.22 44.60 24.20
C ILE A 250 -20.10 45.76 25.21
N THR A 251 -20.30 46.98 24.69
CA THR A 251 -21.15 48.09 25.20
C THR A 251 -20.76 48.93 26.43
N GLY A 252 -20.85 50.26 26.26
CA GLY A 252 -20.93 51.23 27.36
C GLY A 252 -20.98 52.70 26.90
N THR A 253 -22.15 53.14 26.46
CA THR A 253 -22.49 54.50 26.01
C THR A 253 -22.50 55.54 27.17
N LEU A 254 -22.04 56.76 26.86
CA LEU A 254 -22.35 58.11 27.43
C LEU A 254 -22.30 58.30 28.97
N ASP A 255 -21.46 59.24 29.45
CA ASP A 255 -21.97 60.56 29.87
C ASP A 255 -20.89 61.60 30.21
N SER A 256 -21.33 62.85 30.12
CA SER A 256 -20.61 64.13 30.15
C SER A 256 -20.03 64.56 31.50
N LEU A 257 -18.96 65.37 31.52
CA LEU A 257 -18.95 66.77 32.02
C LEU A 257 -17.53 67.33 32.27
N LYS A 258 -17.31 68.51 31.68
CA LYS A 258 -16.28 69.56 31.90
C LYS A 258 -14.88 69.34 31.38
#